data_AF-A0A920PHJ0-F1
#
_entry.id   AF-A0A920PHJ0-F1
#
_cell.length_a   1.000
_cell.length_b   1.000
_cell.length_c   1.000
_cell.angle_alpha   90.00
_cell.angle_beta   90.00
_cell.angle_gamma   90.00
#
_symmetry.space_group_name_H-M   'P 1'
#
loop_
_entity.id
_entity.type
_entity.pdbx_description
1 polymer ?
#
loop_
_entity_poly.entity_id
_entity_poly.type
_entity_poly.pdbx_seq_one_letter_code
_entity_poly.pdbx_strand_id
1 'polypeptide(L)'
;MDVITDDGVTFSRGNEQIGQIRPQIIGQHNMMNILGATAALSTVGLENKDILKSIDRFPGVKRRLEFLGEHSGIKIFDDFAHHPTSIIASIDSLKDKYQGDGSLYTITELASNTMKKGTLREELVDSFDQADLSFIINNKDIEWDIEKEYANKNNTIIIENHEEIMDHL
;
A
#
# COMPACT_ATOMS: atom_id res chain seq x y z
N MET A 1 26.82 1.75 -0.07
CA MET A 1 25.62 1.48 -0.89
C MET A 1 24.42 1.77 -0.03
N ASP A 2 23.39 2.43 -0.57
CA ASP A 2 22.17 2.69 0.21
C ASP A 2 21.51 1.38 0.62
N VAL A 3 20.89 1.36 1.80
CA VAL A 3 20.13 0.21 2.29
C VAL A 3 18.69 0.66 2.49
N ILE A 4 17.76 -0.03 1.82
CA ILE A 4 16.32 0.20 1.92
C ILE A 4 15.70 -0.96 2.69
N THR A 5 14.89 -0.63 3.70
CA THR A 5 13.97 -1.55 4.38
C THR A 5 12.54 -1.05 4.19
N ASP A 6 11.52 -1.70 4.75
CA ASP A 6 10.12 -1.25 4.61
C ASP A 6 9.78 -0.03 5.48
N ASP A 7 10.59 0.20 6.52
CA ASP A 7 10.38 1.22 7.54
C ASP A 7 11.54 2.23 7.61
N GLY A 8 12.51 2.16 6.70
CA GLY A 8 13.70 2.99 6.79
C GLY A 8 14.61 2.99 5.57
N VAL A 9 15.46 4.02 5.53
CA VAL A 9 16.51 4.18 4.53
C VAL A 9 17.79 4.57 5.24
N THR A 10 18.88 3.87 4.91
CA THR A 10 20.25 4.28 5.24
C THR A 10 20.91 4.84 3.99
N PHE A 11 21.30 6.11 4.05
CA PHE A 11 21.92 6.83 2.94
C PHE A 11 23.45 6.74 3.01
N SER A 12 24.09 6.51 1.87
CA SER A 12 25.54 6.39 1.74
C SER A 12 26.08 7.18 0.54
N ARG A 13 27.24 7.83 0.71
CA ARG A 13 28.01 8.42 -0.39
C ARG A 13 29.37 7.73 -0.47
N GLY A 14 29.57 6.89 -1.48
CA GLY A 14 30.74 6.02 -1.53
C GLY A 14 30.74 5.04 -0.35
N ASN A 15 31.77 5.11 0.48
CA ASN A 15 31.93 4.27 1.69
C ASN A 15 31.47 4.98 2.98
N GLU A 16 30.97 6.21 2.90
CA GLU A 16 30.54 6.99 4.05
C GLU A 16 29.02 6.94 4.23
N GLN A 17 28.55 6.60 5.43
CA GLN A 17 27.14 6.69 5.78
C GLN A 17 26.78 8.16 6.07
N ILE A 18 25.83 8.70 5.31
CA ILE A 18 25.37 10.09 5.41
C ILE A 18 24.33 10.24 6.54
N GLY A 19 23.51 9.21 6.73
CA GLY A 19 22.46 9.21 7.74
C GLY A 19 21.51 8.04 7.59
N GLN A 20 20.58 7.94 8.53
CA GLN A 20 19.49 6.97 8.53
C GLN A 20 18.20 7.67 8.94
N ILE A 21 17.10 7.26 8.32
CA ILE A 21 15.74 7.68 8.67
C ILE A 21 14.85 6.48 8.90
N ARG A 22 13.84 6.68 9.75
CA ARG A 22 12.72 5.77 9.94
C ARG A 22 11.43 6.59 9.89
N PRO A 23 10.93 6.92 8.70
CA PRO A 23 9.78 7.80 8.55
C PRO A 23 8.50 7.13 9.08
N GLN A 24 7.45 7.92 9.29
CA GLN A 24 6.16 7.40 9.76
C GLN A 24 5.41 6.59 8.68
N ILE A 25 5.76 6.80 7.41
CA ILE A 25 5.22 6.05 6.27
C ILE A 25 5.94 4.72 6.11
N ILE A 26 5.24 3.74 5.55
CA ILE A 26 5.73 2.36 5.38
C ILE A 26 5.73 1.95 3.92
N GLY A 27 6.51 0.91 3.62
CA GLY A 27 6.60 0.26 2.32
C GLY A 27 7.82 0.67 1.51
N GLN A 28 8.40 -0.30 0.80
CA GLN A 28 9.60 -0.08 -0.01
C GLN A 28 9.40 0.98 -1.08
N HIS A 29 8.21 1.10 -1.68
CA HIS A 29 7.94 2.16 -2.65
C HIS A 29 8.07 3.55 -2.02
N ASN A 30 7.62 3.72 -0.78
CA ASN A 30 7.76 4.99 -0.06
C ASN A 30 9.22 5.24 0.30
N MET A 31 9.98 4.20 0.66
CA MET A 31 11.42 4.34 0.90
C MET A 31 12.19 4.68 -0.39
N MET A 32 11.81 4.10 -1.53
CA MET A 32 12.35 4.47 -2.84
C MET A 32 12.00 5.91 -3.21
N ASN A 33 10.77 6.35 -2.94
CA ASN A 33 10.36 7.75 -3.16
C ASN A 33 11.19 8.70 -2.30
N ILE A 34 11.43 8.35 -1.04
CA ILE A 34 12.28 9.14 -0.15
C ILE A 34 13.73 9.15 -0.64
N LEU A 35 14.26 8.02 -1.08
CA LEU A 35 15.61 7.96 -1.64
C LEU A 35 15.75 8.85 -2.89
N GLY A 36 14.79 8.76 -3.81
CA GLY A 36 14.75 9.60 -5.00
C GLY A 36 14.63 11.08 -4.68
N ALA A 37 13.75 11.45 -3.75
CA ALA A 37 13.61 12.84 -3.28
C ALA A 37 14.89 13.35 -2.62
N THR A 38 15.54 12.52 -1.79
CA THR A 38 16.81 12.86 -1.13
C THR A 38 17.90 13.09 -2.18
N ALA A 39 18.06 12.19 -3.14
CA ALA A 39 19.04 12.33 -4.21
C ALA A 39 18.80 13.59 -5.06
N ALA A 40 17.54 13.91 -5.37
CA ALA A 40 17.19 15.12 -6.11
C ALA A 40 17.53 16.39 -5.31
N LEU A 41 17.19 16.45 -4.02
CA LEU A 41 17.48 17.59 -3.15
C LEU A 41 18.99 17.78 -2.92
N SER A 42 19.75 16.69 -2.74
CA SER A 42 21.20 16.76 -2.65
C SER A 42 21.84 17.28 -3.94
N THR A 43 21.27 16.96 -5.11
CA THR A 43 21.78 17.43 -6.42
C THR A 43 21.65 18.94 -6.61
N VAL A 44 20.62 19.56 -6.00
CA VAL A 44 20.44 21.02 -6.02
C VAL A 44 21.12 21.74 -4.85
N GLY A 45 21.94 21.02 -4.07
CA GLY A 45 22.82 21.60 -3.06
C GLY A 45 22.20 21.83 -1.68
N LEU A 46 21.07 21.17 -1.35
CA LEU A 46 20.55 21.21 0.02
C LEU A 46 21.45 20.39 0.97
N GLU A 47 21.59 20.89 2.20
CA GLU A 47 22.33 20.20 3.26
C GLU A 47 21.61 18.91 3.68
N ASN A 48 22.35 17.80 3.75
CA ASN A 48 21.81 16.50 4.12
C ASN A 48 21.04 16.54 5.45
N LYS A 49 21.53 17.31 6.43
CA LYS A 49 20.87 17.49 7.72
C LYS A 49 19.45 18.05 7.60
N ASP A 50 19.24 19.02 6.71
CA ASP A 50 17.94 19.67 6.53
C ASP A 50 16.98 18.77 5.73
N ILE A 51 17.50 18.01 4.76
CA ILE A 51 16.74 17.00 4.02
C ILE A 51 16.21 15.93 4.98
N LEU A 52 17.11 15.31 5.75
CA LEU A 52 16.75 14.23 6.69
C LEU A 52 15.76 14.72 7.76
N LYS A 53 15.95 15.93 8.29
CA LYS A 53 15.03 16.55 9.26
C LYS A 53 13.65 16.83 8.66
N SER A 54 13.58 17.15 7.37
CA SER A 54 12.30 17.38 6.68
C SER A 54 11.56 16.07 6.45
N ILE A 55 12.26 15.01 6.06
CA ILE A 55 11.70 13.67 5.86
C ILE A 55 11.18 13.08 7.18
N ASP A 56 11.92 13.24 8.28
CA ASP A 56 11.53 12.77 9.61
C ASP A 56 10.18 13.37 10.08
N ARG A 57 9.85 14.57 9.60
CA ARG A 57 8.60 15.29 9.89
C ARG A 57 7.52 15.08 8.85
N PHE A 58 7.78 14.32 7.79
CA PHE A 58 6.82 14.12 6.72
C PHE A 58 5.70 13.20 7.23
N PRO A 59 4.46 13.68 7.34
CA PRO A 59 3.35 12.90 7.89
C PRO A 59 2.83 11.83 6.91
N GLY A 60 3.40 11.78 5.70
CA GLY A 60 2.88 10.99 4.60
C GLY A 60 1.90 11.76 3.72
N VAL A 61 1.27 11.02 2.83
CA VAL A 61 0.21 11.50 1.95
C VAL A 61 -1.10 10.90 2.44
N LYS A 62 -2.17 11.70 2.44
CA LYS A 62 -3.50 11.18 2.77
C LYS A 62 -3.86 10.00 1.89
N ARG A 63 -4.53 9.01 2.48
CA ARG A 63 -4.97 7.79 1.81
C ARG A 63 -3.82 7.02 1.14
N ARG A 64 -2.64 7.00 1.75
CA ARG A 64 -1.50 6.20 1.28
C ARG A 64 -0.92 5.39 2.43
N LEU A 65 -1.46 4.20 2.65
CA LEU A 65 -1.34 3.40 3.87
C LEU A 65 -1.49 4.28 5.13
N GLU A 66 -2.45 5.20 5.09
CA GLU A 66 -2.71 6.14 6.18
C GLU A 66 -3.32 5.38 7.35
N PHE A 67 -2.64 5.39 8.50
CA PHE A 67 -3.17 4.77 9.71
C PHE A 67 -4.29 5.63 10.30
N LEU A 68 -5.52 5.12 10.25
CA LEU A 68 -6.71 5.82 10.73
C LEU A 68 -6.97 5.61 12.23
N GLY A 69 -6.44 4.51 12.79
CA GLY A 69 -6.56 4.19 14.20
C GLY A 69 -6.69 2.70 14.47
N GLU A 70 -6.92 2.38 15.73
CA GLU A 70 -7.14 1.01 16.19
C GLU A 70 -8.45 0.93 16.97
N HIS A 71 -9.28 -0.06 16.65
CA HIS A 71 -10.53 -0.31 17.35
C HIS A 71 -10.64 -1.80 17.69
N SER A 72 -10.84 -2.13 18.97
CA SER A 72 -10.97 -3.52 19.43
C SER A 72 -9.82 -4.44 18.96
N GLY A 73 -8.59 -3.92 18.91
CA GLY A 73 -7.40 -4.64 18.42
C GLY A 73 -7.21 -4.66 16.90
N ILE A 74 -8.16 -4.12 16.13
CA ILE A 74 -8.11 -4.06 14.67
C ILE A 74 -7.51 -2.73 14.23
N LYS A 75 -6.41 -2.78 13.49
CA LYS A 75 -5.74 -1.61 12.92
C LYS A 75 -6.34 -1.27 11.56
N ILE A 76 -6.72 0.00 11.36
CA ILE A 76 -7.42 0.45 10.17
C ILE A 76 -6.47 1.33 9.35
N PHE A 77 -6.34 1.00 8.06
CA PHE A 77 -5.53 1.74 7.09
C PHE A 77 -6.38 2.15 5.88
N ASP A 78 -6.13 3.34 5.33
CA ASP A 78 -6.72 3.80 4.06
C ASP A 78 -5.64 3.96 2.99
N ASP A 79 -5.89 3.42 1.80
CA ASP A 79 -5.03 3.54 0.62
C ASP A 79 -5.86 3.81 -0.65
N PHE A 80 -5.34 4.67 -1.54
CA PHE A 80 -5.94 4.96 -2.85
C PHE A 80 -5.53 3.93 -3.93
N ALA A 81 -4.78 2.89 -3.57
CA ALA A 81 -4.32 1.83 -4.47
C ALA A 81 -5.46 1.33 -5.37
N HIS A 82 -5.29 1.53 -6.68
CA HIS A 82 -6.29 1.22 -7.71
C HIS A 82 -5.66 0.57 -8.95
N HIS A 83 -4.36 0.31 -8.91
CA HIS A 83 -3.64 -0.43 -9.92
C HIS A 83 -3.14 -1.73 -9.29
N PRO A 84 -3.12 -2.88 -10.00
CA PRO A 84 -2.65 -4.15 -9.46
C PRO A 84 -1.33 -4.05 -8.69
N THR A 85 -0.30 -3.46 -9.32
CA THR A 85 1.01 -3.22 -8.69
C THR A 85 0.93 -2.42 -7.39
N SER A 86 0.04 -1.43 -7.31
CA SER A 86 -0.11 -0.60 -6.10
C SER A 86 -0.85 -1.33 -4.98
N ILE A 87 -1.77 -2.24 -5.32
CA ILE A 87 -2.51 -3.06 -4.36
C ILE A 87 -1.55 -4.08 -3.73
N ILE A 88 -0.80 -4.81 -4.58
CA ILE A 88 0.26 -5.73 -4.15
C ILE A 88 1.23 -5.03 -3.20
N ALA A 89 1.78 -3.89 -3.61
CA ALA A 89 2.73 -3.14 -2.78
C ALA A 89 2.13 -2.70 -1.43
N SER A 90 0.82 -2.41 -1.37
CA SER A 90 0.14 -2.01 -0.14
C SER A 90 -0.04 -3.19 0.82
N ILE A 91 -0.46 -4.34 0.28
CA ILE A 91 -0.63 -5.60 1.02
C ILE A 91 0.71 -6.09 1.56
N ASP A 92 1.75 -6.14 0.71
CA ASP A 92 3.09 -6.57 1.10
C ASP A 92 3.67 -5.67 2.19
N SER A 93 3.53 -4.34 2.05
CA SER A 93 4.01 -3.38 3.06
C SER A 93 3.38 -3.61 4.44
N LEU A 94 2.10 -3.99 4.50
CA LEU A 94 1.42 -4.30 5.75
C LEU A 94 1.86 -5.66 6.30
N LYS A 95 1.96 -6.68 5.45
CA LYS A 95 2.45 -8.00 5.84
C LYS A 95 3.86 -7.94 6.41
N ASP A 96 4.77 -7.24 5.75
CA ASP A 96 6.17 -7.13 6.17
C ASP A 96 6.28 -6.35 7.48
N LYS A 97 5.55 -5.23 7.60
CA LYS A 97 5.51 -4.43 8.83
C LYS A 97 5.07 -5.24 10.04
N TYR A 98 4.05 -6.07 9.87
CA TYR A 98 3.47 -6.86 10.96
C TYR A 98 4.05 -8.27 11.04
N GLN A 99 4.94 -8.67 10.12
CA GLN A 99 5.59 -9.98 10.09
C GLN A 99 4.60 -11.16 10.19
N GLY A 100 3.40 -11.01 9.62
CA GLY A 100 2.32 -11.99 9.72
C GLY A 100 1.65 -12.07 11.09
N ASP A 101 1.85 -11.09 11.97
CA ASP A 101 1.11 -10.95 13.23
C ASP A 101 -0.32 -10.44 12.96
N GLY A 102 -1.28 -11.36 13.06
CA GLY A 102 -2.69 -11.13 12.78
C GLY A 102 -3.09 -11.44 11.34
N SER A 103 -4.36 -11.17 11.01
CA SER A 103 -4.89 -11.34 9.66
C SER A 103 -5.05 -9.98 8.97
N LEU A 104 -4.68 -9.92 7.69
CA LEU A 104 -4.81 -8.75 6.85
C LEU A 104 -6.04 -8.87 5.96
N TYR A 105 -7.02 -8.02 6.22
CA TYR A 105 -8.24 -7.93 5.41
C TYR A 105 -8.20 -6.70 4.53
N THR A 106 -8.63 -6.83 3.28
CA THR A 106 -8.79 -5.69 2.36
C THR A 106 -10.24 -5.47 2.02
N ILE A 107 -10.67 -4.21 1.95
CA ILE A 107 -11.99 -3.81 1.45
C ILE A 107 -11.73 -2.86 0.29
N THR A 108 -12.14 -3.23 -0.92
CA THR A 108 -11.82 -2.46 -2.13
C THR A 108 -13.04 -2.22 -2.99
N GLU A 109 -13.24 -0.96 -3.37
CA GLU A 109 -14.21 -0.56 -4.39
C GLU A 109 -13.50 -0.36 -5.73
N LEU A 110 -13.95 -1.06 -6.77
CA LEU A 110 -13.40 -0.94 -8.13
C LEU A 110 -13.95 0.31 -8.84
N ALA A 111 -13.56 1.49 -8.34
CA ALA A 111 -14.17 2.76 -8.76
C ALA A 111 -13.53 3.41 -10.00
N SER A 112 -12.31 3.06 -10.38
CA SER A 112 -11.60 3.72 -11.49
C SER A 112 -12.11 3.27 -12.87
N ASN A 113 -12.10 4.16 -13.87
CA ASN A 113 -12.52 3.83 -15.24
C ASN A 113 -11.74 2.65 -15.82
N THR A 114 -10.44 2.55 -15.53
CA THR A 114 -9.58 1.45 -16.01
C THR A 114 -9.96 0.12 -15.36
N MET A 115 -10.28 0.13 -14.06
CA MET A 115 -10.77 -1.05 -13.33
C MET A 115 -12.13 -1.48 -13.87
N LYS A 116 -13.08 -0.55 -14.04
CA LYS A 116 -14.42 -0.84 -14.55
C LYS A 116 -14.40 -1.44 -15.95
N LYS A 117 -13.49 -0.98 -16.82
CA LYS A 117 -13.28 -1.54 -18.17
C LYS A 117 -12.54 -2.88 -18.18
N GLY A 118 -11.90 -3.26 -17.09
CA GLY A 118 -11.19 -4.54 -16.98
C GLY A 118 -9.90 -4.63 -17.81
N THR A 119 -9.23 -3.50 -18.09
CA THR A 119 -8.01 -3.48 -18.92
C THR A 119 -6.88 -4.35 -18.34
N LEU A 120 -6.83 -4.49 -17.02
CA LEU A 120 -5.85 -5.28 -16.27
C LEU A 120 -6.56 -6.26 -15.33
N ARG A 121 -7.67 -6.85 -15.79
CA ARG A 121 -8.55 -7.66 -14.92
C ARG A 121 -7.83 -8.88 -14.33
N GLU A 122 -6.97 -9.54 -15.12
CA GLU A 122 -6.27 -10.76 -14.69
C GLU A 122 -5.28 -10.42 -13.57
N GLU A 123 -4.49 -9.36 -13.77
CA GLU A 123 -3.54 -8.88 -12.78
C GLU A 123 -4.24 -8.29 -11.55
N LEU A 124 -5.41 -7.67 -11.74
CA LEU A 124 -6.21 -7.14 -10.64
C LEU A 124 -6.73 -8.27 -9.75
N VAL A 125 -7.21 -9.35 -10.34
CA VAL A 125 -7.68 -10.54 -9.61
C VAL A 125 -6.56 -11.16 -8.79
N ASP A 126 -5.35 -11.24 -9.34
CA ASP A 126 -4.16 -11.77 -8.65
C ASP A 126 -3.61 -10.81 -7.59
N SER A 127 -3.93 -9.51 -7.66
CA SER A 127 -3.34 -8.49 -6.77
C SER A 127 -3.73 -8.64 -5.30
N PHE A 128 -4.76 -9.44 -5.00
CA PHE A 128 -5.29 -9.70 -3.66
C PHE A 128 -4.84 -11.02 -3.05
N ASP A 129 -4.04 -11.83 -3.76
CA ASP A 129 -3.70 -13.21 -3.35
C ASP A 129 -2.97 -13.30 -2.01
N GLN A 130 -2.27 -12.22 -1.64
CA GLN A 130 -1.57 -12.18 -0.37
C GLN A 130 -2.49 -11.81 0.80
N ALA A 131 -3.63 -11.15 0.61
CA ALA A 131 -4.53 -10.87 1.74
C ALA A 131 -5.15 -12.16 2.30
N ASP A 132 -5.39 -12.20 3.61
CA ASP A 132 -6.06 -13.35 4.25
C ASP A 132 -7.54 -13.41 3.85
N LEU A 133 -8.16 -12.24 3.69
CA LEU A 133 -9.52 -12.09 3.16
C LEU A 133 -9.68 -10.75 2.44
N SER A 134 -10.31 -10.78 1.27
CA SER A 134 -10.55 -9.60 0.44
C SER A 134 -12.03 -9.46 0.15
N PHE A 135 -12.60 -8.30 0.50
CA PHE A 135 -13.93 -7.88 0.08
C PHE A 135 -13.81 -6.97 -1.12
N ILE A 136 -14.41 -7.35 -2.24
CA ILE A 136 -14.47 -6.52 -3.45
C ILE A 136 -15.90 -6.04 -3.63
N ILE A 137 -16.09 -4.72 -3.56
CA ILE A 137 -17.39 -4.09 -3.70
C ILE A 137 -17.71 -3.94 -5.19
N ASN A 138 -18.76 -4.62 -5.62
CA ASN A 138 -19.34 -4.51 -6.97
C ASN A 138 -20.65 -3.72 -6.93
N ASN A 139 -20.55 -2.42 -7.20
CA ASN A 139 -21.70 -1.52 -7.30
C ASN A 139 -22.46 -1.62 -8.65
N LYS A 140 -22.26 -2.70 -9.41
CA LYS A 140 -22.89 -2.99 -10.72
C LYS A 140 -22.51 -2.02 -11.85
N ASP A 141 -21.44 -1.25 -11.67
CA ASP A 141 -20.87 -0.33 -12.68
C ASP A 141 -19.59 -0.89 -13.34
N ILE A 142 -19.41 -2.21 -13.29
CA ILE A 142 -18.24 -2.93 -13.83
C ILE A 142 -18.62 -3.59 -15.15
N GLU A 143 -17.82 -3.37 -16.21
CA GLU A 143 -18.13 -3.80 -17.59
C GLU A 143 -17.71 -5.26 -17.89
N TRP A 144 -17.23 -5.99 -16.88
CA TRP A 144 -16.78 -7.37 -16.98
C TRP A 144 -17.36 -8.23 -15.85
N ASP A 145 -17.36 -9.54 -16.07
CA ASP A 145 -17.98 -10.51 -15.17
C ASP A 145 -17.08 -10.76 -13.94
N ILE A 146 -17.16 -9.86 -12.96
CA ILE A 146 -16.33 -9.91 -11.76
C ILE A 146 -16.52 -11.20 -10.96
N GLU A 147 -17.75 -11.70 -10.88
CA GLU A 147 -18.07 -12.96 -10.20
C GLU A 147 -17.32 -14.12 -10.84
N LYS A 148 -17.34 -14.20 -12.17
CA LYS A 148 -16.64 -15.25 -12.91
C LYS A 148 -15.12 -15.17 -12.75
N GLU A 149 -14.54 -13.98 -12.80
CA GLU A 149 -13.08 -13.82 -12.71
C GLU A 149 -12.56 -14.14 -11.31
N TYR A 150 -13.30 -13.79 -10.24
CA TYR A 150 -12.93 -14.11 -8.86
C TYR A 150 -13.42 -15.50 -8.39
N ALA A 151 -14.19 -16.25 -9.19
CA ALA A 151 -14.77 -17.53 -8.79
C ALA A 151 -13.76 -18.58 -8.28
N ASN A 152 -12.49 -18.49 -8.71
CA ASN A 152 -11.43 -19.41 -8.29
C ASN A 152 -10.58 -18.88 -7.12
N LYS A 153 -10.85 -17.68 -6.62
CA LYS A 153 -10.13 -17.08 -5.48
C LYS A 153 -10.83 -17.46 -4.19
N ASN A 154 -10.16 -18.27 -3.37
CA ASN A 154 -10.71 -18.76 -2.11
C ASN A 154 -10.70 -17.71 -0.98
N ASN A 155 -9.94 -16.63 -1.14
CA ASN A 155 -9.76 -15.56 -0.17
C ASN A 155 -10.51 -14.28 -0.57
N THR A 156 -11.40 -14.34 -1.56
CA THR A 156 -12.12 -13.16 -2.05
C THR A 156 -13.63 -13.36 -1.98
N ILE A 157 -14.33 -12.34 -1.49
CA ILE A 157 -15.78 -12.27 -1.43
C ILE A 157 -16.22 -11.02 -2.21
N ILE A 158 -17.10 -11.22 -3.19
CA ILE A 158 -17.76 -10.12 -3.89
C ILE A 158 -18.99 -9.71 -3.08
N ILE A 159 -19.13 -8.42 -2.80
CA ILE A 159 -20.24 -7.84 -2.04
C ILE A 159 -20.83 -6.65 -2.78
N GLU A 160 -22.11 -6.32 -2.60
CA GLU A 160 -22.72 -5.17 -3.28
C GLU A 160 -22.41 -3.84 -2.57
N ASN A 161 -22.22 -3.88 -1.25
CA ASN A 161 -21.99 -2.70 -0.42
C ASN A 161 -21.30 -3.06 0.91
N HIS A 162 -20.92 -2.05 1.69
CA HIS A 162 -20.16 -2.24 2.93
C HIS A 162 -20.97 -2.85 4.09
N GLU A 163 -22.30 -2.86 4.04
CA GLU A 163 -23.14 -3.44 5.10
C GLU A 163 -23.01 -4.97 5.12
N GLU A 164 -22.84 -5.58 3.94
CA GLU A 164 -22.68 -7.05 3.76
C GLU A 164 -21.41 -7.60 4.40
N ILE A 165 -20.41 -6.77 4.70
CA ILE A 165 -19.17 -7.21 5.36
C ILE A 165 -19.49 -7.90 6.70
N MET A 166 -20.50 -7.41 7.41
CA MET A 166 -20.89 -7.95 8.72
C MET A 166 -21.50 -9.36 8.63
N ASP A 167 -21.96 -9.79 7.46
CA ASP A 167 -22.51 -11.13 7.26
C ASP A 167 -21.41 -12.20 7.12
N HIS A 168 -20.15 -11.78 7.05
CA HIS A 168 -18.97 -12.62 6.80
C HIS A 168 -17.94 -12.60 7.93
N LEU A 169 -18.20 -11.89 9.04
CA LEU A 169 -17.33 -11.77 10.22
C LEU A 169 -18.01 -12.36 11.47
#